data_AF-A0A350UBI4-F1
#
_entry.id   AF-A0A350UBI4-F1
#
_cell.length_a   1.000
_cell.length_b   1.000
_cell.length_c   1.000
_cell.angle_alpha   90.00
_cell.angle_beta   90.00
_cell.angle_gamma   90.00
#
_symmetry.space_group_name_H-M   'P 1'
#
loop_
_entity.id
_entity.type
_entity.pdbx_description
1 polymer ?
#
loop_
_entity_poly.entity_id
_entity_poly.type
_entity_poly.pdbx_seq_one_letter_code
_entity_poly.pdbx_strand_id
1 'polypeptide(L)'
;MNRYAIDLPKIGIRPCIDGRRNGVREGLEVQTMNMAKAAAKLIADNIRYPNGDAVEIVLADTTIGGVKEAAACQAKFEKAGVTITLSVSPCWCYSTEVMDFDPQTVKAVWGFNGTERPGAVFLAAVLSAHAQKGLPAFGIYGHDVKDATDTEIPDDVARKILLFAQAALAAKGMRQNSYLQIGSMCMGIAGSILDQETLYEYFGLRSESVDETEILRRIDNGIYDKEEFERALKWTRENCHEGIDKNPADIQYSREQKDAQWAFVVKSMLIVRDLMVGNPRLAEMGFVEEADGHNAIVAGIQGQRQWTDYKPNFDFLEAMLNSQFDWNGLREAFVVGTENDTLNAMTMLFEHLLTNRPGIFADVRTYWSPEAVKRVTGKEIKGHAKDGIIHLINSGAASLDGTGAVSDKDGNPVIKPFYEMTDADAKACLSETDWCAADQFYFRGGGYSSHFIHGTRGGMPVTMARLNIVKGLGPVLQLAEGYTCELEPDVHKTLDERTDKTWPTTWFAPTLTGKGSFTDVYSVMANWGANHGAFCYGHIGDLLITMASMLRIPVSMHNVSSERIFRPAVWSAFGTDDLESADYRACAAYGPMYK
;
A
#
# COMPACT_ATOMS: atom_id res chain seq x y z
N MET A 1 9.70 -15.30 3.92
CA MET A 1 8.78 -16.47 3.88
C MET A 1 7.40 -15.94 3.51
N ASN A 2 6.75 -16.52 2.50
CA ASN A 2 5.37 -16.15 2.15
C ASN A 2 4.43 -16.57 3.28
N ARG A 3 3.65 -15.61 3.81
CA ARG A 3 2.71 -15.82 4.92
C ARG A 3 1.33 -16.30 4.45
N TYR A 4 1.08 -16.27 3.15
CA TYR A 4 -0.22 -16.57 2.57
C TYR A 4 -0.24 -17.97 1.94
N ALA A 5 -1.42 -18.58 1.87
CA ALA A 5 -1.61 -19.92 1.32
C ALA A 5 -1.45 -19.99 -0.22
N ILE A 6 -1.37 -18.84 -0.89
CA ILE A 6 -1.29 -18.72 -2.34
C ILE A 6 0.10 -18.28 -2.79
N ASP A 7 0.50 -18.74 -3.98
CA ASP A 7 1.73 -18.28 -4.63
C ASP A 7 1.66 -16.80 -4.98
N LEU A 8 2.80 -16.11 -4.88
CA LEU A 8 2.93 -14.71 -5.26
C LEU A 8 2.80 -14.52 -6.78
N PRO A 9 2.23 -13.40 -7.25
CA PRO A 9 1.99 -13.18 -8.67
C PRO A 9 3.30 -13.11 -9.46
N LYS A 10 3.32 -13.77 -10.63
CA LYS A 10 4.51 -13.84 -11.51
C LYS A 10 4.33 -13.02 -12.78
N ILE A 11 5.44 -12.51 -13.32
CA ILE A 11 5.47 -11.73 -14.55
C ILE A 11 5.94 -12.63 -15.71
N GLY A 12 5.12 -12.72 -16.76
CA GLY A 12 5.47 -13.39 -18.01
C GLY A 12 5.98 -12.41 -19.06
N ILE A 13 7.12 -12.69 -19.69
CA ILE A 13 7.64 -11.84 -20.78
C ILE A 13 7.51 -12.55 -22.14
N ARG A 14 6.89 -11.84 -23.08
CA ARG A 14 6.46 -12.34 -24.40
C ARG A 14 7.28 -11.68 -25.52
N PRO A 15 8.42 -12.26 -25.95
CA PRO A 15 9.21 -11.74 -27.07
C PRO A 15 8.50 -11.96 -28.41
N CYS A 16 7.80 -10.95 -28.92
CA CYS A 16 7.05 -11.01 -30.19
C CYS A 16 7.98 -10.68 -31.37
N ILE A 17 7.82 -11.40 -32.49
CA ILE A 17 8.70 -11.28 -33.66
C ILE A 17 7.91 -11.30 -34.99
N ASP A 18 8.52 -10.83 -36.08
CA ASP A 18 7.99 -11.05 -37.44
C ASP A 18 7.98 -12.57 -37.74
N GLY A 19 6.82 -13.11 -38.13
CA GLY A 19 6.65 -14.53 -38.42
C GLY A 19 7.33 -15.00 -39.72
N ARG A 20 7.74 -14.08 -40.61
CA ARG A 20 8.35 -14.41 -41.91
C ARG A 20 9.72 -15.07 -41.75
N ARG A 21 9.84 -16.28 -42.29
CA ARG A 21 11.11 -17.02 -42.41
C ARG A 21 11.92 -16.57 -43.63
N ASN A 22 13.01 -17.29 -43.92
CA ASN A 22 13.92 -17.05 -45.05
C ASN A 22 14.75 -15.77 -44.90
N GLY A 23 15.21 -15.48 -43.69
CA GLY A 23 16.21 -14.45 -43.39
C GLY A 23 15.69 -13.26 -42.60
N VAL A 24 14.36 -13.07 -42.49
CA VAL A 24 13.79 -11.96 -41.70
C VAL A 24 13.75 -12.33 -40.23
N ARG A 25 12.98 -13.36 -39.86
CA ARG A 25 12.86 -13.82 -38.47
C ARG A 25 14.21 -14.27 -37.92
N GLU A 26 14.95 -15.07 -38.69
CA GLU A 26 16.26 -15.61 -38.29
C GLU A 26 17.25 -14.48 -37.92
N GLY A 27 17.18 -13.33 -38.59
CA GLY A 27 18.00 -12.15 -38.29
C GLY A 27 17.58 -11.37 -37.04
N LEU A 28 16.42 -11.67 -36.44
CA LEU A 28 15.83 -10.93 -35.32
C LEU A 28 15.66 -11.75 -34.04
N GLU A 29 15.78 -13.09 -34.11
CA GLU A 29 15.61 -14.01 -32.97
C GLU A 29 16.45 -13.57 -31.75
N VAL A 30 17.74 -13.30 -31.97
CA VAL A 30 18.69 -12.96 -30.91
C VAL A 30 18.35 -11.62 -30.26
N GLN A 31 18.11 -10.57 -31.07
CA GLN A 31 17.77 -9.24 -30.55
C GLN A 31 16.45 -9.26 -29.77
N THR A 32 15.43 -9.94 -30.31
CA THR A 32 14.10 -10.02 -29.68
C THR A 32 14.17 -10.75 -28.34
N MET A 33 14.88 -11.87 -28.27
CA MET A 33 15.05 -12.62 -27.02
C MET A 33 15.93 -11.87 -26.02
N ASN A 34 16.96 -11.14 -26.47
CA ASN A 34 17.79 -10.31 -25.59
C ASN A 34 17.00 -9.14 -24.99
N MET A 35 16.09 -8.53 -25.75
CA MET A 35 15.17 -7.50 -25.23
C MET A 35 14.28 -8.05 -24.10
N ALA A 36 13.76 -9.28 -24.24
CA ALA A 36 13.01 -9.94 -23.18
C ALA A 36 13.86 -10.23 -21.94
N LYS A 37 15.10 -10.71 -22.13
CA LYS A 37 16.04 -10.95 -21.02
C LYS A 37 16.46 -9.66 -20.32
N ALA A 38 16.64 -8.57 -21.06
CA ALA A 38 16.98 -7.26 -20.51
C ALA A 38 15.83 -6.73 -19.66
N ALA A 39 14.59 -6.81 -20.14
CA ALA A 39 13.41 -6.45 -19.35
C ALA A 39 13.26 -7.34 -18.09
N ALA A 40 13.50 -8.65 -18.22
CA ALA A 40 13.49 -9.57 -17.06
C ALA A 40 14.52 -9.14 -16.02
N LYS A 41 15.75 -8.88 -16.45
CA LYS A 41 16.83 -8.45 -15.57
C LYS A 41 16.52 -7.12 -14.90
N LEU A 42 16.04 -6.13 -15.65
CA LEU A 42 15.66 -4.83 -15.09
C LEU A 42 14.62 -4.99 -13.97
N ILE A 43 13.57 -5.79 -14.18
CA ILE A 43 12.53 -6.02 -13.17
C ILE A 43 13.13 -6.76 -11.96
N ALA A 44 13.86 -7.85 -12.19
CA ALA A 44 14.43 -8.67 -11.12
C ALA A 44 15.45 -7.93 -10.24
N ASP A 45 16.19 -6.98 -10.82
CA ASP A 45 17.19 -6.20 -10.10
C ASP A 45 16.56 -5.08 -9.23
N ASN A 46 15.35 -4.62 -9.56
CA ASN A 46 14.77 -3.41 -8.97
C ASN A 46 13.50 -3.67 -8.14
N ILE A 47 12.83 -4.80 -8.32
CA ILE A 47 11.55 -5.09 -7.68
C ILE A 47 11.65 -6.34 -6.81
N ARG A 48 11.11 -6.24 -5.60
CA ARG A 48 10.94 -7.32 -4.63
C ARG A 48 9.49 -7.45 -4.23
N TYR A 49 9.08 -8.64 -3.84
CA TYR A 49 7.82 -8.85 -3.15
C TYR A 49 7.85 -8.21 -1.74
N PRO A 50 6.68 -7.96 -1.13
CA PRO A 50 6.58 -7.41 0.23
C PRO A 50 7.38 -8.18 1.29
N ASN A 51 7.52 -9.49 1.11
CA ASN A 51 8.28 -10.37 1.99
C ASN A 51 9.81 -10.34 1.77
N GLY A 52 10.31 -9.50 0.86
CA GLY A 52 11.72 -9.32 0.51
C GLY A 52 12.27 -10.25 -0.57
N ASP A 53 11.52 -11.26 -1.00
CA ASP A 53 11.95 -12.19 -2.04
C ASP A 53 12.00 -11.50 -3.41
N ALA A 54 12.86 -12.01 -4.29
CA ALA A 54 12.96 -11.52 -5.66
C ALA A 54 11.70 -11.91 -6.46
N VAL A 55 11.26 -11.02 -7.36
CA VAL A 55 10.10 -11.30 -8.23
C VAL A 55 10.38 -12.46 -9.17
N GLU A 56 9.42 -13.37 -9.29
CA GLU A 56 9.51 -14.47 -10.24
C GLU A 56 9.09 -14.04 -11.65
N ILE A 57 9.96 -14.32 -12.62
CA ILE A 57 9.77 -13.94 -14.03
C ILE A 57 9.84 -15.18 -14.91
N VAL A 58 8.87 -15.33 -15.81
CA VAL A 58 8.76 -16.47 -16.73
C VAL A 58 8.89 -15.97 -18.17
N LEU A 59 9.93 -16.39 -18.87
CA LEU A 59 10.09 -16.10 -20.30
C LEU A 59 9.30 -17.11 -21.16
N ALA A 60 8.75 -16.68 -22.30
CA ALA A 60 8.31 -17.61 -23.33
C ALA A 60 9.48 -18.50 -23.81
N ASP A 61 9.21 -19.76 -24.14
CA ASP A 61 10.26 -20.69 -24.62
C ASP A 61 10.84 -20.31 -25.99
N THR A 62 10.03 -19.62 -26.79
CA THR A 62 10.36 -19.20 -28.16
C THR A 62 9.90 -17.76 -28.38
N THR A 63 10.45 -17.12 -29.41
CA THR A 63 9.85 -15.90 -29.94
C THR A 63 8.48 -16.19 -30.56
N ILE A 64 7.57 -15.21 -30.48
CA ILE A 64 6.17 -15.37 -30.84
C ILE A 64 5.91 -14.64 -32.16
N GLY A 65 5.88 -15.39 -33.27
CA GLY A 65 5.63 -14.87 -34.61
C GLY A 65 4.24 -15.21 -35.17
N GLY A 66 3.42 -15.96 -34.42
CA GLY A 66 2.04 -16.27 -34.79
C GLY A 66 1.28 -17.05 -33.73
N VAL A 67 0.03 -17.38 -34.03
CA VAL A 67 -0.97 -17.89 -33.06
C VAL A 67 -0.52 -19.15 -32.32
N LYS A 68 0.15 -20.10 -33.01
CA LYS A 68 0.61 -21.35 -32.39
C LYS A 68 1.62 -21.10 -31.25
N GLU A 69 2.55 -20.17 -31.47
CA GLU A 69 3.59 -19.82 -30.49
C GLU A 69 2.99 -18.98 -29.36
N ALA A 70 2.02 -18.10 -29.66
CA ALA A 70 1.27 -17.36 -28.65
C ALA A 70 0.49 -18.31 -27.73
N ALA A 71 -0.18 -19.33 -28.28
CA ALA A 71 -0.90 -20.34 -27.52
C ALA A 71 0.05 -21.23 -26.68
N ALA A 72 1.22 -21.59 -27.21
CA ALA A 72 2.23 -22.33 -26.43
C ALA A 72 2.77 -21.51 -25.26
N CYS A 73 3.03 -20.21 -25.47
CA CYS A 73 3.41 -19.27 -24.42
C CYS A 73 2.32 -19.18 -23.35
N GLN A 74 1.05 -19.02 -23.75
CA GLN A 74 -0.08 -18.95 -22.82
C GLN A 74 -0.20 -20.23 -21.99
N ALA A 75 -0.12 -21.41 -22.62
CA ALA A 75 -0.18 -22.69 -21.91
C ALA A 75 0.97 -22.88 -20.90
N LYS A 76 2.16 -22.33 -21.17
CA LYS A 76 3.27 -22.27 -20.21
C LYS A 76 2.94 -21.33 -19.05
N PHE A 77 2.46 -20.14 -19.37
CA PHE A 77 2.16 -19.08 -18.40
C PHE A 77 1.06 -19.49 -17.42
N GLU A 78 -0.02 -20.12 -17.91
CA GLU A 78 -1.10 -20.67 -17.10
C GLU A 78 -0.58 -21.72 -16.10
N LYS A 79 0.24 -22.66 -16.58
CA LYS A 79 0.86 -23.69 -15.70
C LYS A 79 1.82 -23.10 -14.68
N ALA A 80 2.45 -21.97 -14.99
CA ALA A 80 3.38 -21.29 -14.11
C ALA A 80 2.69 -20.27 -13.18
N GLY A 81 1.37 -20.06 -13.29
CA GLY A 81 0.64 -19.09 -12.48
C GLY A 81 0.92 -17.62 -12.85
N VAL A 82 1.32 -17.35 -14.09
CA VAL A 82 1.54 -15.98 -14.58
C VAL A 82 0.21 -15.25 -14.71
N THR A 83 0.12 -14.05 -14.13
CA THR A 83 -1.09 -13.20 -14.19
C THR A 83 -0.80 -11.79 -14.72
N ILE A 84 0.47 -11.51 -15.03
CA ILE A 84 0.96 -10.23 -15.52
C ILE A 84 1.81 -10.50 -16.75
N THR A 85 1.60 -9.78 -17.85
CA THR A 85 2.37 -9.99 -19.08
C THR A 85 3.01 -8.71 -19.59
N LEU A 86 4.27 -8.81 -20.02
CA LEU A 86 4.99 -7.77 -20.75
C LEU A 86 5.39 -8.32 -22.12
N SER A 87 4.74 -7.83 -23.18
CA SER A 87 5.15 -8.14 -24.55
C SER A 87 6.24 -7.18 -25.01
N VAL A 88 7.30 -7.69 -25.63
CA VAL A 88 8.41 -6.88 -26.13
C VAL A 88 8.67 -7.19 -27.59
N SER A 89 9.01 -6.20 -28.40
CA SER A 89 9.50 -6.45 -29.77
C SER A 89 10.37 -5.32 -30.33
N PRO A 90 11.46 -5.67 -31.06
CA PRO A 90 12.20 -4.71 -31.85
C PRO A 90 11.65 -4.51 -33.27
N CYS A 91 10.57 -5.19 -33.66
CA CYS A 91 10.16 -5.26 -35.07
C CYS A 91 8.64 -5.26 -35.27
N TRP A 92 8.21 -5.32 -36.53
CA TRP A 92 6.81 -5.59 -36.88
C TRP A 92 6.42 -7.00 -36.42
N CYS A 93 5.21 -7.16 -35.88
CA CYS A 93 4.62 -8.46 -35.61
C CYS A 93 3.14 -8.44 -35.98
N TYR A 94 2.54 -9.61 -36.16
CA TYR A 94 1.15 -9.76 -36.59
C TYR A 94 0.15 -9.54 -35.45
N SER A 95 0.14 -8.34 -34.88
CA SER A 95 -0.79 -7.82 -33.85
C SER A 95 -1.72 -8.86 -33.21
N THR A 96 -2.90 -9.11 -33.77
CA THR A 96 -3.93 -10.00 -33.21
C THR A 96 -3.52 -11.47 -33.12
N GLU A 97 -2.57 -11.92 -33.94
CA GLU A 97 -2.04 -13.28 -33.90
C GLU A 97 -1.04 -13.51 -32.77
N VAL A 98 -0.39 -12.44 -32.28
CA VAL A 98 0.68 -12.52 -31.27
C VAL A 98 0.31 -11.86 -29.94
N MET A 99 -0.75 -11.06 -29.88
CA MET A 99 -1.18 -10.37 -28.66
C MET A 99 -1.48 -11.35 -27.51
N ASP A 100 -1.41 -10.86 -26.28
CA ASP A 100 -1.96 -11.59 -25.14
C ASP A 100 -3.48 -11.42 -25.15
N PHE A 101 -4.19 -12.54 -25.33
CA PHE A 101 -5.64 -12.57 -25.50
C PHE A 101 -6.40 -12.94 -24.21
N ASP A 102 -5.70 -13.24 -23.12
CA ASP A 102 -6.33 -13.65 -21.86
C ASP A 102 -6.96 -12.43 -21.17
N PRO A 103 -8.28 -12.38 -20.91
CA PRO A 103 -8.91 -11.25 -20.21
C PRO A 103 -8.43 -11.08 -18.77
N GLN A 104 -7.89 -12.14 -18.14
CA GLN A 104 -7.53 -12.14 -16.73
C GLN A 104 -6.15 -11.54 -16.44
N THR A 105 -5.28 -11.40 -17.45
CA THR A 105 -3.94 -10.85 -17.26
C THR A 105 -3.93 -9.31 -17.26
N VAL A 106 -3.04 -8.72 -16.46
CA VAL A 106 -2.68 -7.30 -16.58
C VAL A 106 -1.50 -7.18 -17.55
N LYS A 107 -1.59 -6.30 -18.56
CA LYS A 107 -0.75 -6.39 -19.76
C LYS A 107 -0.05 -5.07 -20.08
N ALA A 108 1.21 -5.16 -20.50
CA ALA A 108 1.95 -4.07 -21.12
C ALA A 108 2.63 -4.53 -22.41
N VAL A 109 2.93 -3.57 -23.28
CA VAL A 109 3.66 -3.78 -24.53
C VAL A 109 4.76 -2.73 -24.65
N TRP A 110 6.00 -3.18 -24.84
CA TRP A 110 7.15 -2.33 -25.16
C TRP A 110 7.59 -2.55 -26.61
N GLY A 111 7.45 -1.50 -27.42
CA GLY A 111 7.99 -1.46 -28.78
C GLY A 111 9.29 -0.68 -28.81
N PHE A 112 10.35 -1.28 -29.37
CA PHE A 112 11.63 -0.58 -29.55
C PHE A 112 11.47 0.61 -30.51
N ASN A 113 12.04 1.76 -30.15
CA ASN A 113 12.06 2.95 -30.99
C ASN A 113 13.26 2.91 -31.94
N GLY A 114 13.26 1.98 -32.88
CA GLY A 114 14.27 1.86 -33.94
C GLY A 114 13.69 2.14 -35.33
N THR A 115 14.56 2.37 -36.32
CA THR A 115 14.12 2.68 -37.70
C THR A 115 14.19 1.49 -38.64
N GLU A 116 15.22 0.66 -38.49
CA GLU A 116 15.53 -0.48 -39.36
C GLU A 116 14.46 -1.56 -39.26
N ARG A 117 13.83 -1.67 -38.08
CA ARG A 117 12.74 -2.58 -37.79
C ARG A 117 11.67 -1.87 -36.97
N PRO A 118 10.40 -1.90 -37.38
CA PRO A 118 9.41 -0.95 -36.89
C PRO A 118 8.71 -1.45 -35.61
N GLY A 119 9.44 -1.61 -34.50
CA GLY A 119 8.91 -2.04 -33.20
C GLY A 119 7.79 -1.13 -32.65
N ALA A 120 7.93 0.18 -32.83
CA ALA A 120 6.90 1.16 -32.48
C ALA A 120 5.61 1.02 -33.32
N VAL A 121 5.72 0.57 -34.57
CA VAL A 121 4.54 0.32 -35.43
C VAL A 121 3.77 -0.91 -34.93
N PHE A 122 4.48 -1.96 -34.51
CA PHE A 122 3.85 -3.09 -33.83
C PHE A 122 3.14 -2.64 -32.55
N LEU A 123 3.81 -1.84 -31.71
CA LEU A 123 3.23 -1.30 -30.48
C LEU A 123 1.89 -0.59 -30.73
N ALA A 124 1.85 0.35 -31.67
CA ALA A 124 0.62 1.08 -31.98
C ALA A 124 -0.48 0.13 -32.50
N ALA A 125 -0.13 -0.80 -33.39
CA ALA A 125 -1.09 -1.72 -33.99
C ALA A 125 -1.67 -2.71 -32.96
N VAL A 126 -0.85 -3.26 -32.08
CA VAL A 126 -1.30 -4.22 -31.06
C VAL A 126 -2.07 -3.54 -29.93
N LEU A 127 -1.73 -2.31 -29.55
CA LEU A 127 -2.54 -1.53 -28.59
C LEU A 127 -3.91 -1.16 -29.18
N SER A 128 -3.98 -0.86 -30.49
CA SER A 128 -5.27 -0.68 -31.18
C SER A 128 -6.10 -1.97 -31.16
N ALA A 129 -5.47 -3.14 -31.33
CA ALA A 129 -6.16 -4.42 -31.23
C ALA A 129 -6.68 -4.69 -29.81
N HIS A 130 -5.86 -4.41 -28.78
CA HIS A 130 -6.26 -4.47 -27.37
C HIS A 130 -7.49 -3.60 -27.09
N ALA A 131 -7.49 -2.35 -27.56
CA ALA A 131 -8.63 -1.45 -27.43
C ALA A 131 -9.88 -1.99 -28.14
N GLN A 132 -9.75 -2.47 -29.38
CA GLN A 132 -10.87 -3.02 -30.15
C GLN A 132 -11.50 -4.26 -29.51
N LYS A 133 -10.72 -5.04 -28.75
CA LYS A 133 -11.18 -6.24 -28.05
C LYS A 133 -11.63 -6.00 -26.61
N GLY A 134 -11.55 -4.77 -26.12
CA GLY A 134 -11.86 -4.47 -24.72
C GLY A 134 -10.88 -5.09 -23.72
N LEU A 135 -9.61 -5.23 -24.11
CA LEU A 135 -8.54 -5.81 -23.30
C LEU A 135 -7.48 -4.74 -23.01
N PRO A 136 -7.68 -3.83 -22.03
CA PRO A 136 -6.75 -2.74 -21.77
C PRO A 136 -5.30 -3.21 -21.58
N ALA A 137 -4.37 -2.53 -22.24
CA ALA A 137 -2.93 -2.77 -22.13
C ALA A 137 -2.16 -1.44 -22.05
N PHE A 138 -1.06 -1.45 -21.32
CA PHE A 138 -0.15 -0.31 -21.19
C PHE A 138 0.81 -0.24 -22.38
N GLY A 139 1.05 0.98 -22.89
CA GLY A 139 1.98 1.22 -23.99
C GLY A 139 3.29 1.83 -23.51
N ILE A 140 4.41 1.19 -23.84
CA ILE A 140 5.75 1.64 -23.48
C ILE A 140 6.52 1.95 -24.77
N TYR A 141 6.77 3.24 -24.98
CA TYR A 141 7.51 3.79 -26.12
C TYR A 141 8.56 4.77 -25.59
N GLY A 142 9.80 4.61 -26.04
CA GLY A 142 10.91 5.49 -25.68
C GLY A 142 10.91 6.76 -26.53
N HIS A 143 11.27 7.90 -25.94
CA HIS A 143 11.26 9.19 -26.65
C HIS A 143 12.25 9.24 -27.81
N ASP A 144 13.47 8.76 -27.60
CA ASP A 144 14.56 8.88 -28.57
C ASP A 144 14.71 7.63 -29.42
N VAL A 145 15.08 7.84 -30.70
CA VAL A 145 15.41 6.76 -31.62
C VAL A 145 16.72 6.10 -31.19
N LYS A 146 16.77 4.77 -31.22
CA LYS A 146 17.93 3.95 -30.89
C LYS A 146 18.41 3.13 -32.09
N ASP A 147 19.71 2.92 -32.16
CA ASP A 147 20.34 2.07 -33.18
C ASP A 147 19.92 0.60 -32.99
N ALA A 148 19.78 -0.18 -34.06
CA ALA A 148 19.37 -1.58 -33.97
C ALA A 148 20.30 -2.47 -33.12
N THR A 149 21.56 -2.07 -32.91
CA THR A 149 22.51 -2.80 -32.06
C THR A 149 22.53 -2.34 -30.61
N ASP A 150 21.80 -1.27 -30.28
CA ASP A 150 21.71 -0.77 -28.91
C ASP A 150 20.91 -1.76 -28.05
N THR A 151 21.50 -2.18 -26.95
CA THR A 151 20.91 -3.12 -25.98
C THR A 151 20.55 -2.45 -24.65
N GLU A 152 20.84 -1.16 -24.50
CA GLU A 152 20.50 -0.39 -23.32
C GLU A 152 19.00 -0.11 -23.29
N ILE A 153 18.38 -0.26 -22.11
CA ILE A 153 16.99 0.16 -21.90
C ILE A 153 17.02 1.65 -21.55
N PRO A 154 16.40 2.54 -22.34
CA PRO A 154 16.34 3.96 -22.01
C PRO A 154 15.67 4.22 -20.66
N ASP A 155 16.07 5.27 -19.94
CA ASP A 155 15.56 5.59 -18.60
C ASP A 155 14.02 5.77 -18.55
N ASP A 156 13.44 6.41 -19.57
CA ASP A 156 12.00 6.63 -19.67
C ASP A 156 11.22 5.32 -19.91
N VAL A 157 11.81 4.39 -20.67
CA VAL A 157 11.31 3.02 -20.86
C VAL A 157 11.44 2.22 -19.57
N ALA A 158 12.61 2.27 -18.93
CA ALA A 158 12.89 1.55 -17.70
C ALA A 158 11.92 1.97 -16.60
N ARG A 159 11.70 3.28 -16.42
CA ARG A 159 10.70 3.83 -15.49
C ARG A 159 9.31 3.26 -15.75
N LYS A 160 8.83 3.25 -17.00
CA LYS A 160 7.49 2.73 -17.34
C LYS A 160 7.38 1.23 -17.13
N ILE A 161 8.42 0.45 -17.44
CA ILE A 161 8.46 -1.00 -17.16
C ILE A 161 8.35 -1.26 -15.66
N LEU A 162 9.16 -0.57 -14.85
CA LEU A 162 9.16 -0.73 -13.39
C LEU A 162 7.84 -0.27 -12.77
N LEU A 163 7.32 0.87 -13.20
CA LEU A 163 6.02 1.41 -12.77
C LEU A 163 4.88 0.42 -13.06
N PHE A 164 4.82 -0.11 -14.30
CA PHE A 164 3.85 -1.14 -14.66
C PHE A 164 4.01 -2.40 -13.81
N ALA A 165 5.24 -2.91 -13.69
CA ALA A 165 5.51 -4.17 -13.00
C ALA A 165 5.13 -4.06 -11.51
N GLN A 166 5.53 -3.00 -10.81
CA GLN A 166 5.20 -2.78 -9.40
C GLN A 166 3.68 -2.69 -9.18
N ALA A 167 2.99 -1.85 -9.98
CA ALA A 167 1.55 -1.68 -9.85
C ALA A 167 0.77 -2.94 -10.21
N ALA A 168 1.22 -3.71 -11.21
CA ALA A 168 0.58 -4.96 -11.62
C ALA A 168 0.74 -6.05 -10.56
N LEU A 169 1.94 -6.16 -9.94
CA LEU A 169 2.20 -7.07 -8.83
C LEU A 169 1.30 -6.74 -7.63
N ALA A 170 1.16 -5.46 -7.29
CA ALA A 170 0.26 -5.02 -6.22
C ALA A 170 -1.22 -5.35 -6.53
N ALA A 171 -1.69 -5.01 -7.74
CA ALA A 171 -3.08 -5.28 -8.16
C ALA A 171 -3.42 -6.78 -8.15
N LYS A 172 -2.47 -7.65 -8.54
CA LYS A 172 -2.66 -9.11 -8.56
C LYS A 172 -2.34 -9.78 -7.23
N GLY A 173 -1.55 -9.17 -6.36
CA GLY A 173 -1.16 -9.70 -5.05
C GLY A 173 -2.30 -9.78 -4.04
N MET A 174 -3.40 -9.05 -4.25
CA MET A 174 -4.58 -9.12 -3.38
C MET A 174 -5.44 -10.36 -3.65
N ARG A 175 -5.51 -10.83 -4.89
CA ARG A 175 -6.48 -11.83 -5.35
C ARG A 175 -6.38 -13.12 -4.53
N GLN A 176 -7.51 -13.70 -4.14
CA GLN A 176 -7.66 -14.94 -3.35
C GLN A 176 -7.20 -14.88 -1.89
N ASN A 177 -6.64 -13.77 -1.43
CA ASN A 177 -6.49 -13.51 0.00
C ASN A 177 -7.81 -13.06 0.63
N SER A 178 -7.84 -12.86 1.94
CA SER A 178 -8.99 -12.32 2.65
C SER A 178 -8.71 -10.95 3.27
N TYR A 179 -9.79 -10.18 3.41
CA TYR A 179 -9.91 -9.15 4.45
C TYR A 179 -10.49 -9.81 5.69
N LEU A 180 -9.82 -9.68 6.84
CA LEU A 180 -10.35 -10.15 8.13
C LEU A 180 -10.98 -8.99 8.90
N GLN A 181 -12.30 -9.03 9.05
CA GLN A 181 -13.05 -8.15 9.93
C GLN A 181 -13.07 -8.72 11.35
N ILE A 182 -12.46 -8.01 12.30
CA ILE A 182 -12.54 -8.34 13.73
C ILE A 182 -13.51 -7.36 14.39
N GLY A 183 -14.66 -7.86 14.82
CA GLY A 183 -15.83 -7.08 15.21
C GLY A 183 -16.69 -6.72 14.01
N SER A 184 -17.16 -5.47 13.95
CA SER A 184 -18.14 -4.97 13.00
C SER A 184 -17.91 -3.50 12.65
N MET A 185 -18.97 -2.76 12.34
CA MET A 185 -18.97 -1.32 12.14
C MET A 185 -18.61 -0.59 13.44
N CYS A 186 -17.68 0.35 13.37
CA CYS A 186 -17.25 1.17 14.49
C CYS A 186 -17.94 2.53 14.46
N MET A 187 -18.69 2.88 15.51
CA MET A 187 -19.24 4.23 15.75
C MET A 187 -20.04 4.87 14.59
N GLY A 188 -20.55 4.07 13.64
CA GLY A 188 -21.24 4.59 12.45
C GLY A 188 -20.30 5.13 11.36
N ILE A 189 -19.00 4.81 11.41
CA ILE A 189 -18.02 5.18 10.38
C ILE A 189 -18.35 4.42 9.10
N ALA A 190 -18.63 5.16 8.02
CA ALA A 190 -19.05 4.57 6.75
C ALA A 190 -18.03 3.56 6.20
N GLY A 191 -16.73 3.86 6.33
CA GLY A 191 -15.66 2.97 5.88
C GLY A 191 -15.56 1.64 6.65
N SER A 192 -16.17 1.55 7.83
CA SER A 192 -16.23 0.30 8.62
C SER A 192 -17.41 -0.61 8.28
N ILE A 193 -18.29 -0.16 7.38
CA ILE A 193 -19.32 -1.01 6.80
C ILE A 193 -18.66 -1.84 5.71
N LEU A 194 -18.46 -3.12 6.00
CA LEU A 194 -17.80 -4.05 5.09
C LEU A 194 -18.64 -4.26 3.82
N ASP A 195 -18.15 -3.76 2.68
CA ASP A 195 -18.72 -3.99 1.36
C ASP A 195 -18.02 -5.19 0.69
N GLN A 196 -18.60 -6.37 0.86
CA GLN A 196 -18.06 -7.63 0.33
C GLN A 196 -18.06 -7.66 -1.20
N GLU A 197 -19.03 -7.01 -1.86
CA GLU A 197 -19.09 -6.95 -3.32
C GLU A 197 -17.91 -6.15 -3.86
N THR A 198 -17.61 -4.98 -3.26
CA THR A 198 -16.44 -4.19 -3.64
C THR A 198 -15.14 -4.98 -3.42
N LEU A 199 -14.98 -5.68 -2.27
CA LEU A 199 -13.80 -6.49 -2.00
C LEU A 199 -13.58 -7.59 -3.05
N TYR A 200 -14.66 -8.26 -3.45
CA TYR A 200 -14.61 -9.31 -4.45
C TYR A 200 -14.41 -8.76 -5.87
N GLU A 201 -15.31 -7.87 -6.34
CA GLU A 201 -15.36 -7.44 -7.75
C GLU A 201 -14.13 -6.60 -8.15
N TYR A 202 -13.58 -5.79 -7.25
CA TYR A 202 -12.43 -4.93 -7.54
C TYR A 202 -11.10 -5.56 -7.17
N PHE A 203 -11.00 -6.22 -6.00
CA PHE A 203 -9.72 -6.68 -5.45
C PHE A 203 -9.54 -8.20 -5.53
N GLY A 204 -10.61 -8.95 -5.81
CA GLY A 204 -10.58 -10.41 -5.83
C GLY A 204 -10.35 -10.99 -4.44
N LEU A 205 -10.65 -10.22 -3.39
CA LEU A 205 -10.52 -10.60 -1.99
C LEU A 205 -11.78 -11.35 -1.53
N ARG A 206 -11.57 -12.26 -0.58
CA ARG A 206 -12.64 -12.79 0.26
C ARG A 206 -12.83 -11.87 1.46
N SER A 207 -13.96 -12.01 2.14
CA SER A 207 -14.15 -11.42 3.47
C SER A 207 -14.36 -12.53 4.49
N GLU A 208 -13.62 -12.47 5.58
CA GLU A 208 -13.84 -13.27 6.79
C GLU A 208 -14.23 -12.31 7.92
N SER A 209 -15.05 -12.79 8.86
CA SER A 209 -15.48 -11.99 10.01
C SER A 209 -15.46 -12.84 11.28
N VAL A 210 -14.80 -12.31 12.31
CA VAL A 210 -14.80 -12.86 13.67
C VAL A 210 -15.29 -11.80 14.63
N ASP A 211 -16.14 -12.17 15.59
CA ASP A 211 -16.54 -11.25 16.65
C ASP A 211 -15.37 -11.02 17.63
N GLU A 212 -15.32 -9.86 18.27
CA GLU A 212 -14.23 -9.52 19.20
C GLU A 212 -14.18 -10.49 20.40
N THR A 213 -15.30 -11.15 20.74
CA THR A 213 -15.33 -12.22 21.75
C THR A 213 -14.38 -13.38 21.46
N GLU A 214 -13.97 -13.60 20.20
CA GLU A 214 -12.96 -14.60 19.86
C GLU A 214 -11.61 -14.31 20.53
N ILE A 215 -11.24 -13.02 20.67
CA ILE A 215 -10.03 -12.62 21.38
C ILE A 215 -10.14 -13.03 22.86
N LEU A 216 -11.30 -12.79 23.50
CA LEU A 216 -11.53 -13.20 24.89
C LEU A 216 -11.50 -14.72 25.03
N ARG A 217 -12.15 -15.46 24.13
CA ARG A 217 -12.15 -16.92 24.14
C ARG A 217 -10.72 -17.45 24.06
N ARG A 218 -9.87 -16.89 23.20
CA ARG A 218 -8.47 -17.31 23.07
C ARG A 218 -7.64 -16.94 24.31
N ILE A 219 -7.88 -15.79 24.93
CA ILE A 219 -7.20 -15.42 26.18
C ILE A 219 -7.62 -16.35 27.33
N ASP A 220 -8.92 -16.54 27.54
CA ASP A 220 -9.48 -17.30 28.67
C ASP A 220 -9.10 -18.78 28.61
N ASN A 221 -9.07 -19.37 27.41
CA ASN A 221 -8.70 -20.78 27.20
C ASN A 221 -7.20 -20.99 26.93
N GLY A 222 -6.40 -19.92 26.86
CA GLY A 222 -4.95 -20.02 26.63
C GLY A 222 -4.57 -20.49 25.21
N ILE A 223 -5.32 -20.05 24.20
CA ILE A 223 -5.15 -20.37 22.77
C ILE A 223 -4.20 -19.34 22.14
N TYR A 224 -2.94 -19.41 22.54
CA TYR A 224 -1.82 -18.62 22.02
C TYR A 224 -0.52 -19.30 22.44
N ASP A 225 0.59 -19.10 21.71
CA ASP A 225 1.89 -19.64 22.12
C ASP A 225 2.36 -18.99 23.44
N LYS A 226 2.38 -19.78 24.52
CA LYS A 226 2.75 -19.32 25.86
C LYS A 226 4.24 -19.00 25.97
N GLU A 227 5.10 -19.72 25.24
CA GLU A 227 6.54 -19.47 25.25
C GLU A 227 6.85 -18.17 24.50
N GLU A 228 6.16 -17.93 23.39
CA GLU A 228 6.25 -16.65 22.70
C GLU A 228 5.75 -15.50 23.57
N PHE A 229 4.59 -15.67 24.23
CA PHE A 229 4.03 -14.64 25.10
C PHE A 229 5.01 -14.20 26.21
N GLU A 230 5.71 -15.13 26.87
CA GLU A 230 6.72 -14.81 27.89
C GLU A 230 7.88 -13.96 27.31
N ARG A 231 8.37 -14.31 26.11
CA ARG A 231 9.41 -13.53 25.41
C ARG A 231 8.91 -12.15 25.00
N ALA A 232 7.70 -12.10 24.43
CA ALA A 232 7.04 -10.90 23.96
C ALA A 232 6.82 -9.90 25.11
N LEU A 233 6.30 -10.37 26.24
CA LEU A 233 6.05 -9.53 27.40
C LEU A 233 7.36 -9.01 28.02
N LYS A 234 8.40 -9.85 28.10
CA LYS A 234 9.73 -9.41 28.55
C LYS A 234 10.30 -8.34 27.64
N TRP A 235 10.30 -8.57 26.33
CA TRP A 235 10.77 -7.61 25.34
C TRP A 235 9.99 -6.30 25.41
N THR A 236 8.66 -6.38 25.55
CA THR A 236 7.79 -5.20 25.69
C THR A 236 8.18 -4.38 26.92
N ARG A 237 8.40 -5.01 28.07
CA ARG A 237 8.86 -4.29 29.28
C ARG A 237 10.23 -3.63 29.13
N GLU A 238 11.10 -4.22 28.33
CA GLU A 238 12.47 -3.71 28.11
C GLU A 238 12.52 -2.57 27.09
N ASN A 239 11.61 -2.55 26.10
CA ASN A 239 11.70 -1.67 24.93
C ASN A 239 10.53 -0.68 24.79
N CYS A 240 9.36 -0.96 25.38
CA CYS A 240 8.17 -0.14 25.29
C CYS A 240 8.04 0.70 26.58
N HIS A 241 8.64 1.89 26.58
CA HIS A 241 8.63 2.77 27.74
C HIS A 241 7.26 3.42 27.93
N GLU A 242 6.68 3.32 29.13
CA GLU A 242 5.42 4.01 29.44
C GLU A 242 5.61 5.53 29.39
N GLY A 243 4.69 6.19 28.69
CA GLY A 243 4.63 7.64 28.58
C GLY A 243 3.78 8.28 29.69
N ILE A 244 3.25 9.47 29.39
CA ILE A 244 2.41 10.19 30.35
C ILE A 244 1.07 9.49 30.59
N ASP A 245 0.58 9.55 31.82
CA ASP A 245 -0.80 9.22 32.17
C ASP A 245 -1.57 10.52 32.44
N LYS A 246 -2.35 10.97 31.45
CA LYS A 246 -3.10 12.22 31.52
C LYS A 246 -4.43 12.08 32.28
N ASN A 247 -4.81 10.88 32.68
CA ASN A 247 -6.06 10.65 33.40
C ASN A 247 -6.01 11.33 34.78
N PRO A 248 -7.13 11.84 35.30
CA PRO A 248 -7.23 12.29 36.68
C PRO A 248 -6.73 11.23 37.67
N ALA A 249 -5.96 11.66 38.68
CA ALA A 249 -5.27 10.75 39.60
C ALA A 249 -6.18 9.76 40.33
N ASP A 250 -7.46 10.12 40.51
CA ASP A 250 -8.49 9.29 41.16
C ASP A 250 -9.04 8.16 40.28
N ILE A 251 -8.85 8.24 38.96
CA ILE A 251 -9.25 7.18 38.02
C ILE A 251 -8.06 6.43 37.43
N GLN A 252 -6.82 6.85 37.69
CA GLN A 252 -5.63 6.15 37.20
C GLN A 252 -5.60 4.70 37.72
N TYR A 253 -5.32 3.75 36.83
CA TYR A 253 -5.11 2.36 37.20
C TYR A 253 -3.88 2.19 38.09
N SER A 254 -3.97 1.27 39.06
CA SER A 254 -2.83 0.88 39.88
C SER A 254 -1.73 0.24 39.05
N ARG A 255 -0.50 0.14 39.60
CA ARG A 255 0.62 -0.53 38.92
C ARG A 255 0.29 -1.97 38.55
N GLU A 256 -0.38 -2.70 39.44
CA GLU A 256 -0.80 -4.08 39.21
C GLU A 256 -1.84 -4.19 38.09
N GLN A 257 -2.78 -3.24 38.03
CA GLN A 257 -3.77 -3.18 36.95
C GLN A 257 -3.11 -2.87 35.60
N LYS A 258 -2.18 -1.91 35.58
CA LYS A 258 -1.40 -1.56 34.38
C LYS A 258 -0.55 -2.74 33.88
N ASP A 259 0.10 -3.47 34.80
CA ASP A 259 0.87 -4.67 34.43
C ASP A 259 -0.01 -5.78 33.85
N ALA A 260 -1.25 -5.92 34.34
CA ALA A 260 -2.24 -6.83 33.77
C ALA A 260 -2.72 -6.36 32.38
N GLN A 261 -2.88 -5.05 32.17
CA GLN A 261 -3.22 -4.50 30.86
C GLN A 261 -2.10 -4.73 29.85
N TRP A 262 -0.83 -4.55 30.22
CA TRP A 262 0.32 -4.89 29.36
C TRP A 262 0.30 -6.36 28.92
N ALA A 263 0.10 -7.27 29.86
CA ALA A 263 -0.04 -8.69 29.54
C ALA A 263 -1.22 -8.94 28.59
N PHE A 264 -2.33 -8.22 28.75
CA PHE A 264 -3.52 -8.35 27.91
C PHE A 264 -3.30 -7.84 26.48
N VAL A 265 -2.74 -6.64 26.31
CA VAL A 265 -2.53 -6.06 24.96
C VAL A 265 -1.47 -6.83 24.17
N VAL A 266 -0.43 -7.35 24.84
CA VAL A 266 0.56 -8.23 24.21
C VAL A 266 -0.12 -9.54 23.74
N LYS A 267 -0.92 -10.20 24.58
CA LYS A 267 -1.68 -11.40 24.14
C LYS A 267 -2.60 -11.11 22.98
N SER A 268 -3.27 -9.96 23.01
CA SER A 268 -4.18 -9.55 21.93
C SER A 268 -3.44 -9.41 20.60
N MET A 269 -2.21 -8.86 20.61
CA MET A 269 -1.36 -8.82 19.42
C MET A 269 -1.00 -10.21 18.87
N LEU A 270 -0.59 -11.15 19.74
CA LEU A 270 -0.31 -12.53 19.30
C LEU A 270 -1.55 -13.16 18.67
N ILE A 271 -2.70 -13.02 19.34
CA ILE A 271 -3.97 -13.60 18.90
C ILE A 271 -4.42 -13.01 17.55
N VAL A 272 -4.38 -11.69 17.39
CA VAL A 272 -4.79 -11.03 16.13
C VAL A 272 -3.87 -11.44 14.99
N ARG A 273 -2.56 -11.51 15.23
CA ARG A 273 -1.61 -12.04 14.23
C ARG A 273 -1.95 -13.48 13.84
N ASP A 274 -2.19 -14.35 14.83
CA ASP A 274 -2.50 -15.76 14.60
C ASP A 274 -3.86 -15.93 13.90
N LEU A 275 -4.84 -15.05 14.16
CA LEU A 275 -6.08 -14.99 13.39
C LEU A 275 -5.78 -14.65 11.91
N MET A 276 -4.93 -13.66 11.64
CA MET A 276 -4.64 -13.26 10.27
C MET A 276 -3.95 -14.37 9.46
N VAL A 277 -2.87 -14.95 9.98
CA VAL A 277 -1.94 -15.79 9.21
C VAL A 277 -1.75 -17.22 9.75
N GLY A 278 -2.48 -17.59 10.80
CA GLY A 278 -2.34 -18.90 11.43
C GLY A 278 -1.09 -19.01 12.29
N ASN A 279 -0.99 -20.12 13.03
CA ASN A 279 0.16 -20.43 13.86
C ASN A 279 0.28 -21.96 14.09
N PRO A 280 1.29 -22.63 13.50
CA PRO A 280 1.49 -24.08 13.67
C PRO A 280 1.61 -24.55 15.12
N ARG A 281 2.07 -23.69 16.05
CA ARG A 281 2.18 -24.02 17.47
C ARG A 281 0.81 -24.25 18.11
N LEU A 282 -0.25 -23.62 17.61
CA LEU A 282 -1.62 -23.87 18.07
C LEU A 282 -2.06 -25.31 17.76
N ALA A 283 -1.68 -25.85 16.60
CA ALA A 283 -1.96 -27.25 16.26
C ALA A 283 -1.22 -28.22 17.18
N GLU A 284 0.04 -27.94 17.52
CA GLU A 284 0.81 -28.71 18.51
C GLU A 284 0.17 -28.68 19.91
N MET A 285 -0.51 -27.59 20.25
CA MET A 285 -1.28 -27.43 21.49
C MET A 285 -2.68 -28.07 21.44
N GLY A 286 -3.09 -28.63 20.30
CA GLY A 286 -4.39 -29.28 20.10
C GLY A 286 -5.48 -28.39 19.49
N PHE A 287 -5.17 -27.14 19.17
CA PHE A 287 -6.07 -26.15 18.56
C PHE A 287 -5.87 -26.12 17.04
N VAL A 288 -6.18 -27.22 16.37
CA VAL A 288 -5.88 -27.42 14.93
C VAL A 288 -6.66 -26.46 14.04
N GLU A 289 -7.92 -26.18 14.37
CA GLU A 289 -8.74 -25.21 13.62
C GLU A 289 -8.17 -23.78 13.75
N GLU A 290 -7.85 -23.36 14.97
CA GLU A 290 -7.30 -22.02 15.22
C GLU A 290 -5.90 -21.81 14.63
N ALA A 291 -5.18 -22.90 14.34
CA ALA A 291 -3.84 -22.87 13.74
C ALA A 291 -3.85 -22.47 12.27
N ASP A 292 -4.96 -22.64 11.54
CA ASP A 292 -5.07 -22.35 10.11
C ASP A 292 -5.13 -20.84 9.82
N GLY A 293 -5.68 -20.06 10.76
CA GLY A 293 -5.94 -18.63 10.56
C GLY A 293 -6.96 -18.36 9.44
N HIS A 294 -6.97 -17.12 8.95
CA HIS A 294 -7.96 -16.64 7.98
C HIS A 294 -7.37 -16.29 6.61
N ASN A 295 -6.08 -16.56 6.37
CA ASN A 295 -5.36 -16.18 5.15
C ASN A 295 -5.53 -14.69 4.80
N ALA A 296 -5.44 -13.84 5.83
CA ALA A 296 -5.72 -12.41 5.73
C ALA A 296 -4.49 -11.62 5.34
N ILE A 297 -4.56 -10.95 4.18
CA ILE A 297 -3.54 -9.99 3.74
C ILE A 297 -3.74 -8.61 4.39
N VAL A 298 -4.97 -8.35 4.86
CA VAL A 298 -5.37 -7.13 5.53
C VAL A 298 -6.44 -7.47 6.57
N ALA A 299 -6.42 -6.78 7.69
CA ALA A 299 -7.46 -6.86 8.71
C ALA A 299 -7.94 -5.47 9.12
N GLY A 300 -9.10 -5.42 9.76
CA GLY A 300 -9.55 -4.26 10.50
C GLY A 300 -10.14 -4.69 11.83
N ILE A 301 -9.92 -3.89 12.87
CA ILE A 301 -10.37 -4.22 14.22
C ILE A 301 -11.24 -3.11 14.79
N GLN A 302 -12.45 -3.49 15.20
CA GLN A 302 -13.50 -2.53 15.53
C GLN A 302 -13.13 -1.70 16.76
N GLY A 303 -12.85 -2.35 17.90
CA GLY A 303 -12.54 -1.72 19.17
C GLY A 303 -13.71 -0.90 19.73
N GLN A 304 -13.89 0.32 19.22
CA GLN A 304 -14.94 1.18 19.71
C GLN A 304 -16.33 0.71 19.22
N ARG A 305 -17.36 0.68 20.06
CA ARG A 305 -17.39 1.08 21.47
C ARG A 305 -17.47 -0.08 22.44
N GLN A 306 -17.99 -1.22 21.99
CA GLN A 306 -18.38 -2.34 22.85
C GLN A 306 -17.16 -2.95 23.54
N TRP A 307 -16.06 -3.13 22.81
CA TRP A 307 -14.83 -3.64 23.38
C TRP A 307 -14.18 -2.62 24.29
N THR A 308 -13.88 -1.41 23.79
CA THR A 308 -13.10 -0.40 24.54
C THR A 308 -13.83 0.17 25.76
N ASP A 309 -15.16 0.06 25.82
CA ASP A 309 -15.94 0.39 27.03
C ASP A 309 -15.71 -0.63 28.17
N TYR A 310 -15.08 -1.78 27.91
CA TYR A 310 -14.90 -2.89 28.86
C TYR A 310 -13.48 -3.43 28.97
N LYS A 311 -12.72 -3.48 27.87
CA LYS A 311 -11.40 -4.11 27.74
C LYS A 311 -10.37 -3.12 27.19
N PRO A 312 -9.06 -3.34 27.46
CA PRO A 312 -8.01 -2.49 26.92
C PRO A 312 -8.15 -2.33 25.40
N ASN A 313 -7.92 -1.11 24.90
CA ASN A 313 -7.97 -0.83 23.47
C ASN A 313 -6.88 -1.58 22.68
N PHE A 314 -6.94 -1.45 21.37
CA PHE A 314 -6.07 -2.17 20.45
C PHE A 314 -4.87 -1.34 19.98
N ASP A 315 -4.60 -0.19 20.60
CA ASP A 315 -3.58 0.73 20.12
C ASP A 315 -2.20 0.09 20.00
N PHE A 316 -1.80 -0.67 21.01
CA PHE A 316 -0.51 -1.37 21.03
C PHE A 316 -0.39 -2.39 19.89
N LEU A 317 -1.43 -3.21 19.66
CA LEU A 317 -1.37 -4.22 18.61
C LEU A 317 -1.45 -3.59 17.22
N GLU A 318 -2.26 -2.54 17.04
CA GLU A 318 -2.38 -1.84 15.77
C GLU A 318 -1.05 -1.16 15.41
N ALA A 319 -0.41 -0.50 16.36
CA ALA A 319 0.90 0.12 16.18
C ALA A 319 1.99 -0.92 15.86
N MET A 320 2.11 -1.98 16.66
CA MET A 320 3.19 -2.97 16.51
C MET A 320 3.00 -3.92 15.33
N LEU A 321 1.77 -4.31 14.97
CA LEU A 321 1.53 -5.16 13.79
C LEU A 321 1.82 -4.40 12.49
N ASN A 322 1.42 -3.12 12.42
CA ASN A 322 1.75 -2.26 11.29
C ASN A 322 3.23 -1.82 11.28
N SER A 323 4.00 -2.06 12.36
CA SER A 323 5.44 -1.81 12.38
C SER A 323 6.23 -2.96 11.74
N GLN A 324 7.42 -2.66 11.21
CA GLN A 324 8.28 -3.63 10.53
C GLN A 324 9.18 -4.46 11.46
N PHE A 325 8.89 -4.50 12.76
CA PHE A 325 9.66 -5.23 13.76
C PHE A 325 8.83 -5.50 15.01
N ASP A 326 9.20 -6.55 15.75
CA ASP A 326 8.73 -6.82 17.12
C ASP A 326 9.75 -7.69 17.87
N TRP A 327 9.30 -8.39 18.92
CA TRP A 327 10.13 -9.31 19.72
C TRP A 327 10.72 -10.49 18.93
N ASN A 328 10.25 -10.77 17.71
CA ASN A 328 10.81 -11.77 16.81
C ASN A 328 11.83 -11.18 15.79
N GLY A 329 12.13 -9.88 15.89
CA GLY A 329 13.07 -9.18 15.00
C GLY A 329 12.38 -8.44 13.86
N LEU A 330 13.17 -8.07 12.84
CA LEU A 330 12.69 -7.37 11.65
C LEU A 330 11.79 -8.27 10.80
N ARG A 331 10.68 -7.72 10.30
CA ARG A 331 9.69 -8.46 9.52
C ARG A 331 8.87 -7.54 8.60
N GLU A 332 8.25 -8.13 7.58
CA GLU A 332 7.19 -7.46 6.80
C GLU A 332 6.08 -6.97 7.76
N ALA A 333 5.61 -5.74 7.55
CA ALA A 333 4.48 -5.17 8.28
C ALA A 333 3.20 -5.95 8.00
N PHE A 334 2.35 -6.12 8.99
CA PHE A 334 0.95 -6.49 8.74
C PHE A 334 0.16 -5.23 8.41
N VAL A 335 -0.99 -5.38 7.77
CA VAL A 335 -1.92 -4.27 7.53
C VAL A 335 -3.15 -4.45 8.40
N VAL A 336 -3.26 -3.63 9.45
CA VAL A 336 -4.38 -3.67 10.40
C VAL A 336 -4.97 -2.27 10.54
N GLY A 337 -6.19 -2.08 10.03
CA GLY A 337 -6.89 -0.80 10.12
C GLY A 337 -7.61 -0.60 11.45
N THR A 338 -7.32 0.52 12.11
CA THR A 338 -8.04 1.02 13.28
C THR A 338 -9.53 1.18 12.97
N GLU A 339 -10.38 0.94 13.98
CA GLU A 339 -11.84 1.11 13.92
C GLU A 339 -12.54 0.26 12.86
N ASN A 340 -11.87 -0.82 12.42
CA ASN A 340 -12.28 -1.64 11.30
C ASN A 340 -12.64 -0.79 10.07
N ASP A 341 -12.00 0.37 9.86
CA ASP A 341 -12.21 1.15 8.64
C ASP A 341 -11.59 0.38 7.46
N THR A 342 -12.41 -0.45 6.84
CA THR A 342 -12.07 -1.32 5.71
C THR A 342 -11.47 -0.51 4.58
N LEU A 343 -11.97 0.70 4.33
CA LEU A 343 -11.48 1.52 3.22
C LEU A 343 -10.11 2.13 3.53
N ASN A 344 -9.84 2.51 4.79
CA ASN A 344 -8.49 2.95 5.17
C ASN A 344 -7.51 1.77 5.19
N ALA A 345 -7.92 0.62 5.71
CA ALA A 345 -7.11 -0.59 5.71
C ALA A 345 -6.74 -1.03 4.28
N MET A 346 -7.67 -0.98 3.34
CA MET A 346 -7.40 -1.21 1.92
C MET A 346 -6.46 -0.15 1.31
N THR A 347 -6.57 1.11 1.75
CA THR A 347 -5.65 2.18 1.35
C THR A 347 -4.23 1.89 1.84
N MET A 348 -4.07 1.50 3.11
CA MET A 348 -2.78 1.06 3.66
C MET A 348 -2.23 -0.16 2.93
N LEU A 349 -3.10 -1.10 2.53
CA LEU A 349 -2.69 -2.27 1.74
C LEU A 349 -2.15 -1.85 0.37
N PHE A 350 -2.78 -0.87 -0.29
CA PHE A 350 -2.29 -0.33 -1.56
C PHE A 350 -0.89 0.27 -1.40
N GLU A 351 -0.72 1.12 -0.41
CA GLU A 351 0.57 1.72 -0.08
C GLU A 351 1.62 0.66 0.22
N HIS A 352 1.25 -0.36 1.01
CA HIS A 352 2.14 -1.45 1.39
C HIS A 352 2.61 -2.28 0.19
N LEU A 353 1.69 -2.76 -0.65
CA LEU A 353 2.02 -3.58 -1.80
C LEU A 353 2.79 -2.80 -2.89
N LEU A 354 2.62 -1.49 -2.96
CA LEU A 354 3.34 -0.64 -3.92
C LEU A 354 4.74 -0.27 -3.46
N THR A 355 5.03 -0.32 -2.15
CA THR A 355 6.28 0.24 -1.60
C THR A 355 7.08 -0.71 -0.73
N ASN A 356 6.53 -1.87 -0.34
CA ASN A 356 7.06 -2.80 0.65
C ASN A 356 7.31 -2.16 2.05
N ARG A 357 6.65 -1.03 2.32
CA ARG A 357 6.73 -0.23 3.56
C ARG A 357 5.34 -0.15 4.19
N PRO A 358 5.19 0.19 5.47
CA PRO A 358 3.87 0.36 6.07
C PRO A 358 3.17 1.61 5.53
N GLY A 359 1.85 1.50 5.36
CA GLY A 359 0.96 2.66 5.36
C GLY A 359 0.69 3.08 6.81
N ILE A 360 0.70 4.39 7.08
CA ILE A 360 0.50 4.95 8.41
C ILE A 360 -0.94 5.45 8.50
N PHE A 361 -1.76 4.78 9.31
CA PHE A 361 -3.14 5.18 9.58
C PHE A 361 -3.18 6.53 10.31
N ALA A 362 -4.07 7.44 9.90
CA ALA A 362 -4.29 8.70 10.62
C ALA A 362 -5.73 9.22 10.50
N ASP A 363 -6.22 9.89 11.54
CA ASP A 363 -7.29 10.87 11.37
C ASP A 363 -6.76 12.12 10.70
N VAL A 364 -7.51 12.60 9.71
CA VAL A 364 -7.33 13.91 9.11
C VAL A 364 -8.04 14.92 10.00
N ARG A 365 -7.38 15.31 11.09
CA ARG A 365 -8.07 15.88 12.25
C ARG A 365 -8.30 17.37 12.17
N THR A 366 -7.26 18.14 11.84
CA THR A 366 -7.33 19.60 11.90
C THR A 366 -6.52 20.24 10.77
N TYR A 367 -7.14 21.19 10.07
CA TYR A 367 -6.41 22.15 9.25
C TYR A 367 -5.96 23.35 10.10
N TRP A 368 -4.66 23.65 10.07
CA TRP A 368 -4.07 24.83 10.68
C TRP A 368 -3.61 25.81 9.60
N SER A 369 -4.34 26.93 9.47
CA SER A 369 -3.91 28.03 8.62
C SER A 369 -2.70 28.76 9.23
N PRO A 370 -1.85 29.43 8.42
CA PRO A 370 -0.75 30.24 8.92
C PRO A 370 -1.19 31.29 9.96
N GLU A 371 -2.34 31.92 9.73
CA GLU A 371 -2.93 32.92 10.64
C GLU A 371 -3.39 32.28 11.95
N ALA A 372 -3.98 31.08 11.88
CA ALA A 372 -4.42 30.35 13.06
C ALA A 372 -3.23 29.96 13.94
N VAL A 373 -2.13 29.48 13.35
CA VAL A 373 -0.90 29.17 14.08
C VAL A 373 -0.32 30.44 14.70
N LYS A 374 -0.14 31.51 13.92
CA LYS A 374 0.39 32.80 14.41
C LYS A 374 -0.44 33.38 15.55
N ARG A 375 -1.77 33.25 15.50
CA ARG A 375 -2.67 33.74 16.55
C ARG A 375 -2.46 33.01 17.89
N VAL A 376 -2.21 31.69 17.86
CA VAL A 376 -2.15 30.87 19.09
C VAL A 376 -0.73 30.68 19.61
N THR A 377 0.30 30.84 18.78
CA THR A 377 1.71 30.68 19.17
C THR A 377 2.51 31.98 19.10
N GLY A 378 1.99 33.02 18.44
CA GLY A 378 2.73 34.24 18.14
C GLY A 378 3.77 34.09 17.02
N LYS A 379 3.90 32.91 16.41
CA LYS A 379 4.96 32.57 15.45
C LYS A 379 4.42 32.25 14.06
N GLU A 380 5.16 32.65 13.04
CA GLU A 380 4.90 32.28 11.65
C GLU A 380 5.51 30.92 11.32
N ILE A 381 4.74 30.06 10.68
CA ILE A 381 5.20 28.76 10.16
C ILE A 381 6.01 28.95 8.86
N LYS A 382 7.02 28.11 8.66
CA LYS A 382 8.03 28.24 7.59
C LYS A 382 8.23 26.91 6.86
N GLY A 383 9.09 26.90 5.84
CA GLY A 383 9.42 25.70 5.08
C GLY A 383 8.20 25.17 4.31
N HIS A 384 8.03 23.84 4.26
CA HIS A 384 6.87 23.21 3.64
C HIS A 384 5.54 23.62 4.30
N ALA A 385 5.55 23.94 5.59
CA ALA A 385 4.37 24.34 6.36
C ALA A 385 3.89 25.78 6.09
N LYS A 386 4.62 26.60 5.32
CA LYS A 386 4.37 28.04 5.21
C LYS A 386 2.95 28.42 4.75
N ASP A 387 2.31 27.57 3.95
CA ASP A 387 0.98 27.81 3.37
C ASP A 387 -0.16 27.14 4.19
N GLY A 388 0.19 26.59 5.36
CA GLY A 388 -0.70 25.83 6.24
C GLY A 388 -0.29 24.37 6.36
N ILE A 389 -0.87 23.69 7.36
CA ILE A 389 -0.60 22.28 7.65
C ILE A 389 -1.89 21.55 8.02
N ILE A 390 -1.89 20.24 7.78
CA ILE A 390 -2.92 19.31 8.25
C ILE A 390 -2.32 18.49 9.39
N HIS A 391 -3.02 18.42 10.52
CA HIS A 391 -2.70 17.56 11.64
C HIS A 391 -3.25 16.16 11.37
N LEU A 392 -2.34 15.24 11.06
CA LEU A 392 -2.64 13.82 10.94
C LEU A 392 -2.31 13.15 12.28
N ILE A 393 -3.32 12.56 12.93
CA ILE A 393 -3.19 12.02 14.28
C ILE A 393 -4.25 10.95 14.54
N ASN A 394 -3.90 9.68 14.38
CA ASN A 394 -4.82 8.58 14.70
C ASN A 394 -5.23 8.61 16.18
N SER A 395 -6.36 7.98 16.50
CA SER A 395 -6.89 7.81 17.85
C SER A 395 -6.12 6.84 18.74
N GLY A 396 -4.79 6.87 18.70
CA GLY A 396 -3.92 6.16 19.63
C GLY A 396 -2.84 5.28 18.98
N ALA A 397 -3.07 4.76 17.77
CA ALA A 397 -2.15 3.83 17.12
C ALA A 397 -1.47 4.40 15.87
N ALA A 398 -0.18 4.19 15.71
CA ALA A 398 0.48 4.33 14.41
C ALA A 398 1.66 3.39 14.35
N SER A 399 1.99 2.91 13.14
CA SER A 399 3.24 2.18 12.93
C SER A 399 4.42 3.05 13.39
N LEU A 400 5.33 2.46 14.16
CA LEU A 400 6.49 3.14 14.76
C LEU A 400 7.46 3.64 13.70
N ASP A 401 7.43 3.04 12.50
CA ASP A 401 8.11 3.54 11.30
C ASP A 401 7.69 4.99 10.97
N GLY A 402 6.45 5.36 11.31
CA GLY A 402 5.88 6.70 11.14
C GLY A 402 6.54 7.79 11.99
N THR A 403 7.40 7.45 12.96
CA THR A 403 8.24 8.43 13.66
C THR A 403 9.21 9.15 12.71
N GLY A 404 9.61 8.48 11.61
CA GLY A 404 10.68 8.96 10.73
C GLY A 404 12.06 8.96 11.41
N ALA A 405 12.23 8.19 12.49
CA ALA A 405 13.48 8.11 13.26
C ALA A 405 14.66 7.59 12.42
N VAL A 406 14.36 6.73 11.44
CA VAL A 406 15.34 6.15 10.53
C VAL A 406 15.79 7.20 9.51
N SER A 407 17.09 7.20 9.20
CA SER A 407 17.67 8.13 8.22
C SER A 407 18.36 7.40 7.07
N ASP A 408 18.39 8.05 5.90
CA ASP A 408 19.26 7.66 4.80
C ASP A 408 20.73 8.05 5.07
N LYS A 409 21.61 7.76 4.10
CA LYS A 409 23.03 8.08 4.18
C LYS A 409 23.34 9.58 4.28
N ASP A 410 22.39 10.43 3.87
CA ASP A 410 22.52 11.89 3.82
C ASP A 410 21.86 12.56 5.05
N GLY A 411 21.29 11.76 5.96
CA GLY A 411 20.66 12.20 7.20
C GLY A 411 19.18 12.58 7.07
N ASN A 412 18.56 12.39 5.89
CA ASN A 412 17.15 12.67 5.68
C ASN A 412 16.28 11.58 6.32
N PRO A 413 15.13 11.92 6.93
CA PRO A 413 14.21 10.92 7.47
C PRO A 413 13.58 10.08 6.35
N VAL A 414 13.57 8.76 6.55
CA VAL A 414 13.03 7.80 5.59
C VAL A 414 12.31 6.66 6.31
N ILE A 415 11.42 5.98 5.59
CA ILE A 415 10.95 4.64 5.97
C ILE A 415 11.61 3.66 4.98
N LYS A 416 12.37 2.69 5.49
CA LYS A 416 13.02 1.64 4.68
C LYS A 416 12.12 0.40 4.66
N PRO A 417 12.08 -0.41 3.59
CA PRO A 417 11.49 -1.73 3.71
C PRO A 417 12.28 -2.57 4.73
N PHE A 418 11.63 -3.49 5.43
CA PHE A 418 12.23 -4.21 6.56
C PHE A 418 13.54 -4.93 6.22
N TYR A 419 13.69 -5.42 4.99
CA TYR A 419 14.90 -6.11 4.52
C TYR A 419 16.09 -5.17 4.26
N GLU A 420 15.87 -3.85 4.33
CA GLU A 420 16.91 -2.81 4.33
C GLU A 420 17.09 -2.17 5.72
N MET A 421 16.25 -2.53 6.70
CA MET A 421 16.39 -2.09 8.08
C MET A 421 17.46 -2.89 8.83
N THR A 422 17.93 -2.31 9.93
CA THR A 422 18.81 -2.92 10.90
C THR A 422 18.16 -2.89 12.29
N ASP A 423 18.68 -3.67 13.25
CA ASP A 423 18.21 -3.60 14.65
C ASP A 423 18.38 -2.19 15.24
N ALA A 424 19.37 -1.43 14.77
CA ALA A 424 19.56 -0.03 15.16
C ALA A 424 18.44 0.88 14.65
N ASP A 425 17.93 0.62 13.43
CA ASP A 425 16.78 1.33 12.88
C ASP A 425 15.52 1.06 13.72
N ALA A 426 15.25 -0.21 14.06
CA ALA A 426 14.12 -0.58 14.93
C ALA A 426 14.22 0.08 16.32
N LYS A 427 15.42 0.07 16.91
CA LYS A 427 15.68 0.73 18.20
C LYS A 427 15.47 2.24 18.14
N ALA A 428 15.81 2.89 17.03
CA ALA A 428 15.58 4.32 16.83
C ALA A 428 14.07 4.64 16.81
N CYS A 429 13.26 3.84 16.11
CA CYS A 429 11.81 4.01 16.12
C CYS A 429 11.21 3.83 17.53
N LEU A 430 11.70 2.84 18.28
CA LEU A 430 11.29 2.60 19.67
C LEU A 430 11.69 3.76 20.61
N SER A 431 12.88 4.35 20.44
CA SER A 431 13.32 5.45 21.30
C SER A 431 12.57 6.75 21.08
N GLU A 432 11.95 6.92 19.91
CA GLU A 432 11.11 8.07 19.56
C GLU A 432 9.62 7.83 19.87
N THR A 433 9.29 6.71 20.53
CA THR A 433 7.92 6.33 20.90
C THR A 433 7.82 6.07 22.40
N ASP A 434 6.83 6.64 23.06
CA ASP A 434 6.40 6.21 24.40
C ASP A 434 4.94 5.72 24.38
N TRP A 435 4.59 4.94 25.39
CA TRP A 435 3.32 4.22 25.46
C TRP A 435 2.45 4.85 26.52
N CYS A 436 1.63 5.81 26.11
CA CYS A 436 0.81 6.61 27.00
C CYS A 436 -0.45 5.84 27.43
N ALA A 437 -0.83 5.91 28.71
CA ALA A 437 -2.05 5.28 29.18
C ALA A 437 -3.26 5.89 28.46
N ALA A 438 -4.12 5.03 27.90
CA ALA A 438 -5.29 5.47 27.15
C ALA A 438 -6.20 6.38 28.00
N ASP A 439 -6.85 7.34 27.33
CA ASP A 439 -7.81 8.24 27.98
C ASP A 439 -9.06 7.46 28.40
N GLN A 440 -9.25 7.29 29.70
CA GLN A 440 -10.32 6.46 30.26
C GLN A 440 -11.73 7.04 30.04
N PHE A 441 -11.85 8.31 29.65
CA PHE A 441 -13.16 8.85 29.26
C PHE A 441 -13.61 8.32 27.90
N TYR A 442 -12.67 7.94 27.03
CA TYR A 442 -12.94 7.32 25.73
C TYR A 442 -12.78 5.79 25.79
N PHE A 443 -11.69 5.31 26.38
CA PHE A 443 -11.29 3.91 26.46
C PHE A 443 -11.36 3.42 27.90
N ARG A 444 -12.58 3.16 28.38
CA ARG A 444 -12.85 2.79 29.79
C ARG A 444 -12.18 1.50 30.23
N GLY A 445 -11.79 0.64 29.29
CA GLY A 445 -11.02 -0.57 29.56
C GLY A 445 -9.49 -0.36 29.64
N GLY A 446 -9.01 0.86 29.40
CA GLY A 446 -7.58 1.20 29.37
C GLY A 446 -6.90 0.86 28.05
N GLY A 447 -5.59 0.58 28.09
CA GLY A 447 -4.74 0.39 26.92
C GLY A 447 -3.59 1.40 26.83
N TYR A 448 -2.82 1.32 25.75
CA TYR A 448 -1.56 2.07 25.60
C TYR A 448 -1.40 2.61 24.18
N SER A 449 -1.54 3.93 24.05
CA SER A 449 -1.37 4.64 22.78
C SER A 449 0.10 4.83 22.44
N SER A 450 0.47 4.64 21.17
CA SER A 450 1.83 4.85 20.64
C SER A 450 2.05 6.34 20.35
N HIS A 451 2.55 7.09 21.33
CA HIS A 451 2.81 8.51 21.17
C HIS A 451 4.22 8.74 20.62
N PHE A 452 4.33 9.58 19.58
CA PHE A 452 5.61 9.98 19.01
C PHE A 452 6.13 11.18 19.79
N ILE A 453 7.21 10.98 20.55
CA ILE A 453 7.71 11.93 21.57
C ILE A 453 7.96 13.33 21.00
N HIS A 454 8.36 13.42 19.74
CA HIS A 454 8.65 14.66 19.01
C HIS A 454 7.74 14.86 17.78
N GLY A 455 6.71 14.03 17.63
CA GLY A 455 5.99 13.86 16.37
C GLY A 455 6.85 13.24 15.27
N THR A 456 6.26 13.00 14.11
CA THR A 456 7.00 12.55 12.93
C THR A 456 8.02 13.58 12.49
N ARG A 457 9.27 13.16 12.27
CA ARG A 457 10.35 14.02 11.75
C ARG A 457 9.95 14.69 10.42
N GLY A 458 10.28 15.96 10.28
CA GLY A 458 9.94 16.77 9.11
C GLY A 458 10.88 16.57 7.91
N GLY A 459 10.40 16.93 6.73
CA GLY A 459 11.15 16.85 5.47
C GLY A 459 11.04 15.50 4.75
N MET A 460 10.28 14.55 5.32
CA MET A 460 10.05 13.26 4.68
C MET A 460 9.00 13.41 3.57
N PRO A 461 9.29 13.05 2.30
CA PRO A 461 8.27 13.01 1.26
C PRO A 461 7.28 11.91 1.59
N VAL A 462 5.99 12.22 1.51
CA VAL A 462 4.92 11.25 1.76
C VAL A 462 3.78 11.43 0.76
N THR A 463 3.01 10.37 0.57
CA THR A 463 1.75 10.41 -0.17
C THR A 463 0.64 10.00 0.77
N MET A 464 -0.31 10.91 1.01
CA MET A 464 -1.54 10.59 1.73
C MET A 464 -2.58 10.08 0.73
N ALA A 465 -3.28 8.99 1.02
CA ALA A 465 -4.32 8.44 0.17
C ALA A 465 -5.59 8.07 0.96
N ARG A 466 -6.71 7.93 0.24
CA ARG A 466 -7.97 7.42 0.77
C ARG A 466 -8.82 6.80 -0.33
N LEU A 467 -9.23 5.55 -0.12
CA LEU A 467 -10.31 4.91 -0.84
C LEU A 467 -11.66 5.30 -0.22
N ASN A 468 -12.64 5.63 -1.06
CA ASN A 468 -14.02 5.88 -0.64
C ASN A 468 -14.97 5.06 -1.51
N ILE A 469 -16.19 4.79 -1.03
CA ILE A 469 -17.27 4.22 -1.84
C ILE A 469 -18.37 5.25 -1.98
N VAL A 470 -18.73 5.59 -3.23
CA VAL A 470 -19.79 6.55 -3.55
C VAL A 470 -20.95 5.83 -4.24
N LYS A 471 -22.15 5.92 -3.67
CA LYS A 471 -23.34 5.28 -4.23
C LYS A 471 -23.60 5.75 -5.66
N GLY A 472 -23.75 4.79 -6.58
CA GLY A 472 -23.97 5.06 -8.01
C GLY A 472 -22.68 5.26 -8.81
N LEU A 473 -21.52 5.26 -8.17
CA LEU A 473 -20.20 5.40 -8.78
C LEU A 473 -19.28 4.22 -8.46
N GLY A 474 -19.34 3.70 -7.22
CA GLY A 474 -18.46 2.63 -6.74
C GLY A 474 -17.25 3.18 -5.98
N PRO A 475 -16.14 2.41 -5.88
CA PRO A 475 -14.92 2.88 -5.25
C PRO A 475 -14.28 4.05 -6.01
N VAL A 476 -13.76 5.03 -5.29
CA VAL A 476 -12.97 6.16 -5.82
C VAL A 476 -11.75 6.40 -4.95
N LEU A 477 -10.64 6.78 -5.57
CA LEU A 477 -9.37 7.06 -4.88
C LEU A 477 -9.09 8.57 -4.83
N GLN A 478 -8.68 9.05 -3.66
CA GLN A 478 -8.10 10.37 -3.47
C GLN A 478 -6.66 10.23 -3.01
N LEU A 479 -5.77 11.12 -3.46
CA LEU A 479 -4.39 11.15 -3.01
C LEU A 479 -3.81 12.57 -3.00
N ALA A 480 -2.85 12.81 -2.11
CA ALA A 480 -2.13 14.07 -1.96
C ALA A 480 -0.66 13.78 -1.65
N GLU A 481 0.23 14.03 -2.61
CA GLU A 481 1.68 14.05 -2.36
C GLU A 481 2.05 15.31 -1.57
N GLY A 482 3.00 15.19 -0.65
CA GLY A 482 3.45 16.31 0.17
C GLY A 482 4.63 15.92 1.05
N TYR A 483 4.77 16.63 2.17
CA TYR A 483 5.89 16.45 3.09
C TYR A 483 5.41 16.45 4.53
N THR A 484 6.07 15.64 5.36
CA THR A 484 6.00 15.82 6.81
C THR A 484 6.70 17.14 7.17
N CYS A 485 6.23 17.80 8.23
CA CYS A 485 6.72 19.10 8.65
C CYS A 485 7.21 19.04 10.09
N GLU A 486 8.40 19.59 10.31
CA GLU A 486 8.92 19.83 11.66
C GLU A 486 8.56 21.27 12.05
N LEU A 487 7.82 21.42 13.14
CA LEU A 487 7.49 22.73 13.71
C LEU A 487 8.49 23.07 14.81
N GLU A 488 8.68 24.37 15.08
CA GLU A 488 9.47 24.78 16.24
C GLU A 488 8.90 24.12 17.52
N PRO A 489 9.74 23.65 18.47
CA PRO A 489 9.27 22.81 19.58
C PRO A 489 8.12 23.39 20.41
N ASP A 490 8.11 24.71 20.64
CA ASP A 490 7.04 25.39 21.36
C ASP A 490 5.76 25.54 20.52
N VAL A 491 5.88 25.67 19.20
CA VAL A 491 4.75 25.64 18.27
C VAL A 491 4.13 24.25 18.27
N HIS A 492 4.93 23.20 18.05
CA HIS A 492 4.47 21.80 18.09
C HIS A 492 3.73 21.52 19.39
N LYS A 493 4.38 21.77 20.54
CA LYS A 493 3.80 21.55 21.87
C LYS A 493 2.47 22.28 22.05
N THR A 494 2.39 23.55 21.67
CA THR A 494 1.16 24.35 21.82
C THR A 494 -0.01 23.79 21.02
N LEU A 495 0.24 23.25 19.82
CA LEU A 495 -0.81 22.68 18.97
C LEU A 495 -1.18 21.25 19.40
N ASP A 496 -0.18 20.46 19.76
CA ASP A 496 -0.30 19.06 20.16
C ASP A 496 -1.07 18.89 21.48
N GLU A 497 -0.69 19.67 22.51
CA GLU A 497 -1.35 19.64 23.83
C GLU A 497 -2.83 20.06 23.81
N ARG A 498 -3.26 20.75 22.74
CA ARG A 498 -4.66 21.18 22.55
C ARG A 498 -5.52 20.15 21.83
N THR A 499 -4.91 19.12 21.25
CA THR A 499 -5.59 18.10 20.45
C THR A 499 -5.65 16.80 21.24
N ASP A 500 -4.55 16.03 21.25
CA ASP A 500 -4.38 14.89 22.14
C ASP A 500 -2.88 14.55 22.26
N LYS A 501 -2.26 14.98 23.37
CA LYS A 501 -0.83 14.76 23.66
C LYS A 501 -0.42 13.33 24.02
N THR A 502 -1.31 12.36 23.82
CA THR A 502 -1.02 10.93 24.04
C THR A 502 -1.08 10.11 22.76
N TRP A 503 -1.31 10.76 21.61
CA TRP A 503 -1.49 10.12 20.32
C TRP A 503 -0.37 10.50 19.33
N PRO A 504 -0.11 9.68 18.30
CA PRO A 504 0.98 9.91 17.35
C PRO A 504 0.68 11.09 16.42
N THR A 505 1.48 12.16 16.50
CA THR A 505 1.31 13.36 15.67
C THR A 505 2.20 13.34 14.43
N THR A 506 1.59 13.61 13.26
CA THR A 506 2.28 13.95 12.01
C THR A 506 1.73 15.28 11.47
N TRP A 507 2.59 16.27 11.26
CA TRP A 507 2.21 17.50 10.56
C TRP A 507 2.45 17.32 9.06
N PHE A 508 1.41 17.46 8.25
CA PHE A 508 1.48 17.24 6.81
C PHE A 508 1.22 18.54 6.02
N ALA A 509 2.05 18.81 5.03
CA ALA A 509 1.83 19.88 4.06
C ALA A 509 1.72 19.28 2.64
N PRO A 510 0.55 19.36 2.00
CA PRO A 510 0.38 18.88 0.63
C PRO A 510 1.08 19.80 -0.38
N THR A 511 1.60 19.23 -1.46
CA THR A 511 2.11 20.00 -2.60
C THR A 511 0.94 20.69 -3.31
N LEU A 512 0.96 22.01 -3.37
CA LEU A 512 -0.07 22.82 -4.01
C LEU A 512 0.20 22.99 -5.52
N THR A 513 -0.86 22.95 -6.31
CA THR A 513 -0.79 23.10 -7.78
C THR A 513 -1.43 24.39 -8.28
N GLY A 514 -2.16 25.11 -7.41
CA GLY A 514 -2.94 26.29 -7.77
C GLY A 514 -4.23 25.98 -8.53
N LYS A 515 -4.63 24.70 -8.63
CA LYS A 515 -5.79 24.24 -9.40
C LYS A 515 -6.57 23.18 -8.62
N GLY A 516 -7.88 23.07 -8.90
CA GLY A 516 -8.76 22.06 -8.30
C GLY A 516 -8.73 22.09 -6.77
N SER A 517 -8.69 20.92 -6.14
CA SER A 517 -8.61 20.78 -4.68
C SER A 517 -7.25 21.17 -4.08
N PHE A 518 -6.26 21.56 -4.89
CA PHE A 518 -4.90 21.88 -4.47
C PHE A 518 -4.54 23.36 -4.72
N THR A 519 -5.54 24.25 -4.65
CA THR A 519 -5.32 25.71 -4.64
C THR A 519 -4.62 26.18 -3.37
N ASP A 520 -5.00 25.57 -2.24
CA ASP A 520 -4.50 25.85 -0.89
C ASP A 520 -4.71 24.63 0.01
N VAL A 521 -4.04 24.60 1.16
CA VAL A 521 -4.09 23.46 2.10
C VAL A 521 -5.49 23.26 2.68
N TYR A 522 -6.26 24.34 2.83
CA TYR A 522 -7.65 24.26 3.27
C TYR A 522 -8.50 23.46 2.27
N SER A 523 -8.36 23.74 0.98
CA SER A 523 -9.10 23.07 -0.08
C SER A 523 -8.76 21.58 -0.15
N VAL A 524 -7.53 21.18 0.18
CA VAL A 524 -7.16 19.76 0.29
C VAL A 524 -7.95 19.09 1.40
N MET A 525 -7.96 19.67 2.60
CA MET A 525 -8.74 19.16 3.74
C MET A 525 -10.25 19.14 3.44
N ALA A 526 -10.78 20.23 2.89
CA ALA A 526 -12.22 20.41 2.67
C ALA A 526 -12.79 19.47 1.62
N ASN A 527 -11.97 18.99 0.68
CA ASN A 527 -12.37 18.03 -0.34
C ASN A 527 -11.99 16.58 0.01
N TRP A 528 -11.38 16.34 1.16
CA TRP A 528 -11.08 14.98 1.61
C TRP A 528 -12.35 14.23 1.99
N GLY A 529 -12.51 13.01 1.48
CA GLY A 529 -13.79 12.30 1.48
C GLY A 529 -14.14 11.54 2.75
N ALA A 530 -13.27 11.51 3.76
CA ALA A 530 -13.47 10.77 5.01
C ALA A 530 -12.78 11.47 6.20
N ASN A 531 -13.01 10.99 7.42
CA ASN A 531 -12.25 11.43 8.60
C ASN A 531 -10.85 10.79 8.66
N HIS A 532 -10.65 9.64 8.00
CA HIS A 532 -9.36 8.95 7.96
C HIS A 532 -8.64 9.14 6.63
N GLY A 533 -7.32 9.00 6.69
CA GLY A 533 -6.45 8.74 5.57
C GLY A 533 -5.34 7.77 5.99
N ALA A 534 -4.62 7.24 5.01
CA ALA A 534 -3.32 6.62 5.25
C ALA A 534 -2.26 7.45 4.54
N PHE A 535 -1.02 7.41 5.03
CA PHE A 535 0.10 7.95 4.28
C PHE A 535 1.28 6.99 4.30
N CYS A 536 2.06 6.99 3.23
CA CYS A 536 3.30 6.22 3.14
C CYS A 536 4.49 7.08 2.71
N TYR A 537 5.69 6.55 2.94
CA TYR A 537 6.93 7.19 2.50
C TYR A 537 7.04 7.25 0.97
N GLY A 538 7.49 8.41 0.47
CA GLY A 538 7.72 8.70 -0.93
C GLY A 538 6.55 9.39 -1.62
N HIS A 539 6.85 9.98 -2.79
CA HIS A 539 5.85 10.51 -3.73
C HIS A 539 5.47 9.39 -4.72
N ILE A 540 4.45 8.61 -4.35
CA ILE A 540 4.04 7.39 -5.05
C ILE A 540 2.71 7.57 -5.80
N GLY A 541 2.28 8.80 -6.03
CA GLY A 541 0.97 9.07 -6.62
C GLY A 541 0.83 8.50 -8.04
N ASP A 542 1.90 8.40 -8.82
CA ASP A 542 1.89 7.72 -10.12
C ASP A 542 1.75 6.19 -10.00
N LEU A 543 2.33 5.56 -8.98
CA LEU A 543 2.10 4.14 -8.66
C LEU A 543 0.63 3.88 -8.31
N LEU A 544 0.06 4.73 -7.44
CA LEU A 544 -1.36 4.65 -7.05
C LEU A 544 -2.30 4.85 -8.25
N ILE A 545 -2.07 5.87 -9.09
CA ILE A 545 -2.88 6.12 -10.30
C ILE A 545 -2.77 4.95 -11.29
N THR A 546 -1.55 4.42 -11.48
CA THR A 546 -1.32 3.28 -12.37
C THR A 546 -2.10 2.06 -11.88
N MET A 547 -1.99 1.72 -10.60
CA MET A 547 -2.71 0.60 -10.01
C MET A 547 -4.23 0.83 -10.01
N ALA A 548 -4.71 2.03 -9.69
CA ALA A 548 -6.13 2.36 -9.73
C ALA A 548 -6.74 2.15 -11.12
N SER A 549 -6.01 2.52 -12.19
CA SER A 549 -6.45 2.25 -13.57
C SER A 549 -6.49 0.75 -13.89
N MET A 550 -5.59 -0.06 -13.32
CA MET A 550 -5.65 -1.52 -13.41
C MET A 550 -6.87 -2.07 -12.67
N LEU A 551 -7.24 -1.51 -11.52
CA LEU A 551 -8.42 -1.94 -10.76
C LEU A 551 -9.73 -1.33 -11.26
N ARG A 552 -9.64 -0.38 -12.20
CA ARG A 552 -10.75 0.43 -12.73
C ARG A 552 -11.43 1.26 -11.64
N ILE A 553 -10.62 1.84 -10.77
CA ILE A 553 -11.01 2.79 -9.74
C ILE A 553 -10.66 4.19 -10.24
N PRO A 554 -11.63 5.10 -10.44
CA PRO A 554 -11.33 6.47 -10.85
C PRO A 554 -10.65 7.23 -9.71
N VAL A 555 -9.71 8.10 -10.08
CA VAL A 555 -9.01 8.99 -9.14
C VAL A 555 -9.70 10.35 -9.14
N SER A 556 -10.40 10.67 -8.06
CA SER A 556 -11.26 11.87 -7.95
C SER A 556 -10.53 13.12 -7.43
N MET A 557 -9.32 12.96 -6.91
CA MET A 557 -8.50 14.06 -6.40
C MET A 557 -7.03 13.64 -6.39
N HIS A 558 -6.16 14.36 -7.11
CA HIS A 558 -4.70 14.19 -7.04
C HIS A 558 -3.94 15.48 -7.38
N ASN A 559 -2.70 15.59 -6.90
CA ASN A 559 -1.74 16.64 -7.27
C ASN A 559 -0.55 16.13 -8.09
N VAL A 560 -0.59 14.87 -8.52
CA VAL A 560 0.41 14.28 -9.42
C VAL A 560 0.39 15.00 -10.76
N SER A 561 1.58 15.31 -11.25
CA SER A 561 1.74 16.02 -12.52
C SER A 561 1.38 15.13 -13.71
N SER A 562 0.82 15.74 -14.76
CA SER A 562 0.23 15.03 -15.91
C SER A 562 1.22 14.10 -16.62
N GLU A 563 2.50 14.47 -16.67
CA GLU A 563 3.58 13.71 -17.29
C GLU A 563 3.94 12.42 -16.54
N ARG A 564 3.55 12.31 -15.27
CA ARG A 564 3.74 11.11 -14.46
C ARG A 564 2.56 10.13 -14.56
N ILE A 565 1.42 10.57 -15.08
CA ILE A 565 0.23 9.73 -15.20
C ILE A 565 0.48 8.62 -16.25
N PHE A 566 0.38 7.37 -15.80
CA PHE A 566 0.52 6.21 -16.65
C PHE A 566 -0.67 5.27 -16.48
N ARG A 567 -1.44 5.10 -17.56
CA ARG A 567 -2.67 4.30 -17.61
C ARG A 567 -2.66 3.42 -18.87
N PRO A 568 -3.55 2.42 -19.00
CA PRO A 568 -3.66 1.66 -20.23
C PRO A 568 -3.93 2.60 -21.42
N ALA A 569 -3.31 2.31 -22.57
CA ALA A 569 -3.31 3.23 -23.71
C ALA A 569 -4.72 3.64 -24.17
N VAL A 570 -5.69 2.73 -23.99
CA VAL A 570 -7.09 2.95 -24.34
C VAL A 570 -7.77 4.08 -23.54
N TRP A 571 -7.25 4.49 -22.37
CA TRP A 571 -7.78 5.64 -21.63
C TRP A 571 -7.77 6.92 -22.49
N SER A 572 -6.75 7.09 -23.35
CA SER A 572 -6.66 8.24 -24.26
C SER A 572 -7.80 8.30 -25.28
N ALA A 573 -8.42 7.16 -25.62
CA ALA A 573 -9.59 7.12 -26.50
C ALA A 573 -10.86 7.66 -25.83
N PHE A 574 -10.87 7.78 -24.50
CA PHE A 574 -11.93 8.43 -23.73
C PHE A 574 -11.69 9.94 -23.56
N GLY A 575 -10.56 10.48 -24.01
CA GLY A 575 -10.21 11.90 -23.95
C GLY A 575 -8.75 12.12 -23.56
N THR A 576 -8.13 13.18 -24.11
CA THR A 576 -6.73 13.54 -23.86
C THR A 576 -6.55 14.84 -23.09
N ASP A 577 -7.54 15.75 -23.16
CA ASP A 577 -7.44 17.07 -22.54
C ASP A 577 -7.94 17.06 -21.09
N ASP A 578 -9.04 16.35 -20.85
CA ASP A 578 -9.64 16.14 -19.53
C ASP A 578 -9.39 14.70 -19.08
N LEU A 579 -8.22 14.49 -18.47
CA LEU A 579 -7.76 13.18 -18.03
C LEU A 579 -8.57 12.62 -16.86
N GLU A 580 -9.20 13.47 -16.05
CA GLU A 580 -10.10 13.05 -14.98
C GLU A 580 -11.37 12.47 -15.60
N SER A 581 -12.05 13.21 -16.47
CA SER A 581 -13.25 12.74 -17.15
C SER A 581 -13.01 11.49 -18.00
N ALA A 582 -11.84 11.39 -18.65
CA ALA A 582 -11.44 10.19 -19.38
C ALA A 582 -11.29 8.97 -18.44
N ASP A 583 -10.76 9.16 -17.22
CA ASP A 583 -10.63 8.11 -16.21
C ASP A 583 -12.00 7.57 -15.81
N TYR A 584 -12.91 8.46 -15.41
CA TYR A 584 -14.28 8.09 -15.04
C TYR A 584 -15.00 7.31 -16.14
N ARG A 585 -14.91 7.77 -17.40
CA ARG A 585 -15.54 7.08 -18.54
C ARG A 585 -14.92 5.71 -18.79
N ALA A 586 -13.59 5.59 -18.70
CA ALA A 586 -12.90 4.32 -18.90
C ALA A 586 -13.23 3.33 -17.78
N CYS A 587 -13.17 3.75 -16.51
CA CYS A 587 -13.55 2.92 -15.36
C CYS A 587 -14.99 2.44 -15.46
N ALA A 588 -15.93 3.32 -15.83
CA ALA A 588 -17.33 2.94 -16.03
C ALA A 588 -17.53 1.97 -17.20
N ALA A 589 -16.78 2.13 -18.30
CA ALA A 589 -16.91 1.28 -19.48
C ALA A 589 -16.33 -0.14 -19.27
N TYR A 590 -15.22 -0.24 -18.54
CA TYR A 590 -14.55 -1.53 -18.30
C TYR A 590 -15.04 -2.24 -17.04
N GLY A 591 -15.55 -1.51 -16.05
CA GLY A 591 -16.03 -2.08 -14.80
C GLY A 591 -14.94 -2.71 -13.93
N PRO A 592 -15.33 -3.34 -12.81
CA PRO A 592 -14.41 -3.98 -11.87
C PRO A 592 -13.56 -5.09 -12.52
N MET A 593 -12.36 -5.34 -12.01
CA MET A 593 -11.41 -6.30 -12.60
C MET A 593 -11.93 -7.75 -12.63
N TYR A 594 -12.74 -8.17 -11.65
CA TYR A 594 -13.10 -9.57 -11.43
C TYR A 594 -14.58 -9.88 -11.74
N LYS A 595 -15.23 -9.06 -12.57
CA LYS A 595 -16.64 -9.21 -12.96
C LYS A 595 -16.84 -9.78 -14.36
#